data_AF-A0A4Q5NWQ9-F1
#
_entry.id   AF-A0A4Q5NWQ9-F1
#
_cell.length_a   1.000
_cell.length_b   1.000
_cell.length_c   1.000
_cell.angle_alpha   90.00
_cell.angle_beta   90.00
_cell.angle_gamma   90.00
#
_symmetry.space_group_name_H-M   'P 1'
#
loop_
_entity.id
_entity.type
_entity.pdbx_description
1 polymer ?
#
loop_
_entity_poly.entity_id
_entity_poly.type
_entity_poly.pdbx_seq_one_letter_code
_entity_poly.pdbx_strand_id
1 'polypeptide(L)'
;MGEEETRAFMAWEARVKRIWGVEVFSPDLLELDDTRTLHLFHFPYPGHDDVNVQIFAFVDSIGIMMLHTPDISVYWEDGLFVLDNNAPPLDVRLLRDDPRAAPWWPILRRACWLCNLPIEATAHEKEAWMHGLSREEIEAWDLKI
;
A
#
# COMPACT_ATOMS: atom_id res chain seq x y z
N MET A 1 -20.07 -5.94 10.42
CA MET A 1 -19.62 -4.66 9.84
C MET A 1 -20.75 -3.65 9.89
N GLY A 2 -20.54 -2.49 10.52
CA GLY A 2 -21.49 -1.39 10.53
C GLY A 2 -21.60 -0.69 9.16
N GLU A 3 -22.62 0.14 8.95
CA GLU A 3 -22.80 0.89 7.70
C GLU A 3 -21.63 1.84 7.39
N GLU A 4 -21.03 2.44 8.44
CA GLU A 4 -19.89 3.35 8.32
C GLU A 4 -18.62 2.62 7.89
N GLU A 5 -18.30 1.48 8.53
CA GLU A 5 -17.17 0.63 8.16
C GLU A 5 -17.29 0.13 6.73
N THR A 6 -18.49 -0.28 6.32
CA THR A 6 -18.76 -0.72 4.95
C THR A 6 -18.46 0.40 3.95
N ARG A 7 -18.88 1.64 4.25
CA ARG A 7 -18.62 2.79 3.38
C ARG A 7 -17.13 3.12 3.31
N ALA A 8 -16.44 3.11 4.44
CA ALA A 8 -14.99 3.33 4.51
C ALA A 8 -14.24 2.28 3.69
N PHE A 9 -14.61 1.01 3.83
CA PHE A 9 -14.05 -0.09 3.05
C PHE A 9 -14.25 0.10 1.54
N MET A 10 -15.46 0.41 1.07
CA MET A 10 -15.74 0.58 -0.36
C MET A 10 -14.99 1.78 -0.96
N ALA A 11 -14.84 2.87 -0.20
CA ALA A 11 -14.03 4.01 -0.63
C ALA A 11 -12.55 3.63 -0.76
N TRP A 12 -12.05 2.80 0.16
CA TRP A 12 -10.69 2.29 0.13
C TRP A 12 -10.45 1.33 -1.03
N GLU A 13 -11.42 0.44 -1.26
CA GLU A 13 -11.42 -0.48 -2.39
C GLU A 13 -11.25 0.28 -3.71
N ALA A 14 -12.07 1.31 -3.92
CA ALA A 14 -12.01 2.16 -5.09
C ALA A 14 -10.65 2.88 -5.24
N ARG A 15 -10.08 3.36 -4.12
CA ARG A 15 -8.76 4.00 -4.09
C ARG A 15 -7.66 3.03 -4.51
N VAL A 16 -7.63 1.80 -3.99
CA VAL A 16 -6.64 0.78 -4.37
C VAL A 16 -6.74 0.45 -5.85
N LYS A 17 -7.96 0.15 -6.33
CA LYS A 17 -8.21 -0.12 -7.74
C LYS A 17 -7.67 1.01 -8.63
N ARG A 18 -7.89 2.25 -8.21
CA ARG A 18 -7.42 3.44 -8.92
C ARG A 18 -5.89 3.61 -8.89
N ILE A 19 -5.24 3.44 -7.74
CA ILE A 19 -3.79 3.63 -7.58
C ILE A 19 -3.00 2.57 -8.37
N TRP A 20 -3.48 1.33 -8.31
CA TRP A 20 -2.79 0.16 -8.82
C TRP A 20 -3.28 -0.30 -10.19
N GLY A 21 -4.37 0.28 -10.72
CA GLY A 21 -4.94 -0.12 -12.00
C GLY A 21 -5.47 -1.55 -12.00
N VAL A 22 -5.99 -2.01 -10.86
CA VAL A 22 -6.52 -3.37 -10.71
C VAL A 22 -8.05 -3.36 -10.74
N GLU A 23 -8.63 -4.26 -11.51
CA GLU A 23 -10.09 -4.32 -11.70
C GLU A 23 -10.77 -5.23 -10.68
N VAL A 24 -10.07 -6.30 -10.26
CA VAL A 24 -10.61 -7.34 -9.39
C VAL A 24 -9.55 -7.71 -8.35
N PHE A 25 -9.96 -7.73 -7.09
CA PHE A 25 -9.29 -8.48 -6.03
C PHE A 25 -10.35 -9.10 -5.13
N SER A 26 -10.01 -10.21 -4.48
CA SER A 26 -10.86 -10.85 -3.48
C SER A 26 -10.42 -10.32 -2.11
N PRO A 27 -11.19 -9.44 -1.46
CA PRO A 27 -10.84 -9.03 -0.11
C PRO A 27 -11.03 -10.22 0.82
N ASP A 28 -9.95 -10.72 1.40
CA ASP A 28 -10.06 -11.64 2.53
C ASP A 28 -10.34 -10.80 3.78
N LEU A 29 -11.41 -11.17 4.48
CA LEU A 29 -11.77 -10.59 5.77
C LEU A 29 -11.18 -11.46 6.86
N LEU A 30 -10.23 -10.91 7.61
CA LEU A 30 -9.64 -11.58 8.75
C LEU A 30 -10.07 -10.85 10.03
N GLU A 31 -10.88 -11.52 10.85
CA GLU A 31 -11.17 -11.05 12.20
C GLU A 31 -9.94 -11.34 13.07
N LEU A 32 -9.28 -10.29 13.56
CA LEU A 32 -8.09 -10.44 14.41
C LEU A 32 -8.50 -10.56 15.89
N ASP A 33 -9.50 -9.79 16.29
CA ASP A 33 -10.15 -9.82 17.60
C ASP A 33 -11.54 -9.17 17.52
N ASP A 34 -12.25 -9.13 18.64
CA ASP A 34 -13.62 -8.58 18.75
C ASP A 34 -13.75 -7.10 18.34
N THR A 35 -12.63 -6.39 18.11
CA THR A 35 -12.58 -4.95 17.83
C THR A 35 -11.90 -4.60 16.51
N ARG A 36 -11.20 -5.54 15.87
CA ARG A 36 -10.39 -5.25 14.67
C ARG A 36 -10.68 -6.23 13.55
N THR A 37 -11.18 -5.68 12.45
CA THR A 37 -11.27 -6.37 11.17
C THR A 37 -10.12 -5.93 10.30
N LEU A 38 -9.39 -6.92 9.77
CA LEU A 38 -8.36 -6.72 8.77
C LEU A 38 -8.91 -7.05 7.40
N HIS A 39 -8.79 -6.10 6.48
CA HIS A 39 -9.06 -6.30 5.07
C HIS A 39 -7.75 -6.58 4.35
N LEU A 40 -7.63 -7.76 3.77
CA LEU A 40 -6.50 -8.16 2.98
C LEU A 40 -6.86 -8.10 1.50
N PHE A 41 -6.13 -7.28 0.75
CA PHE A 41 -6.23 -7.20 -0.69
C PHE A 41 -5.01 -7.88 -1.31
N HIS A 42 -5.22 -8.86 -2.19
CA HIS A 42 -4.15 -9.56 -2.88
C HIS A 42 -4.39 -9.53 -4.39
N PHE A 43 -3.40 -9.08 -5.15
CA PHE A 43 -3.46 -9.03 -6.61
C PHE A 43 -2.07 -9.06 -7.26
N PRO A 44 -1.94 -9.59 -8.50
CA PRO A 44 -0.71 -9.48 -9.26
C PRO A 44 -0.45 -8.02 -9.66
N TYR A 45 0.80 -7.60 -9.63
CA TYR A 45 1.19 -6.27 -10.08
C TYR A 45 1.06 -6.19 -11.62
N PRO A 46 0.34 -5.20 -12.19
CA PRO A 46 0.13 -5.16 -13.62
C PRO A 46 1.43 -5.13 -14.43
N GLY A 47 1.56 -6.07 -15.37
CA GLY A 47 2.75 -6.22 -16.21
C GLY A 47 3.89 -7.03 -15.58
N HIS A 48 3.70 -7.58 -14.38
CA HIS A 48 4.68 -8.38 -13.67
C HIS A 48 4.03 -9.62 -13.03
N ASP A 49 3.99 -10.72 -13.76
CA ASP A 49 3.28 -11.95 -13.35
C ASP A 49 3.91 -12.64 -12.12
N ASP A 50 5.17 -12.34 -11.83
CA ASP A 50 5.91 -12.84 -10.68
C ASP A 50 5.74 -11.97 -9.43
N VAL A 51 5.11 -10.81 -9.55
CA VAL A 51 4.99 -9.85 -8.46
C VAL A 51 3.55 -9.80 -7.98
N ASN A 52 3.36 -10.04 -6.70
CA ASN A 52 2.08 -9.92 -6.03
C ASN A 52 2.12 -8.76 -5.05
N VAL A 53 1.05 -7.98 -5.02
CA VAL A 53 0.84 -6.91 -4.05
C VAL A 53 -0.18 -7.42 -3.04
N GLN A 54 0.16 -7.30 -1.77
CA GLN A 54 -0.71 -7.52 -0.63
C GLN A 54 -0.87 -6.22 0.14
N ILE A 55 -2.10 -5.81 0.40
CA ILE A 55 -2.39 -4.60 1.16
C ILE A 55 -3.27 -4.97 2.34
N PHE A 56 -2.83 -4.56 3.52
CA PHE A 56 -3.53 -4.74 4.78
C PHE A 56 -4.20 -3.42 5.14
N ALA A 57 -5.51 -3.39 5.33
CA ALA A 57 -6.22 -2.20 5.77
C ALA A 57 -7.04 -2.51 7.02
N PHE A 58 -6.91 -1.65 8.04
CA PHE A 58 -7.80 -1.66 9.20
C PHE A 58 -8.85 -0.55 9.02
N VAL A 59 -9.97 -0.70 9.71
CA VAL A 59 -11.08 0.27 9.66
C VAL A 59 -10.65 1.66 10.17
N ASP A 60 -9.74 1.71 11.14
CA ASP A 60 -9.31 2.90 11.87
C ASP A 60 -7.89 3.37 11.52
N SER A 61 -7.13 2.56 10.78
CA SER A 61 -5.73 2.83 10.47
C SER A 61 -5.32 2.14 9.17
N ILE A 62 -4.44 2.78 8.42
CA ILE A 62 -3.94 2.20 7.17
C ILE A 62 -2.77 1.29 7.52
N GLY A 63 -2.95 0.02 7.13
CA GLY A 63 -2.00 -1.03 7.38
C GLY A 63 -0.97 -1.17 6.26
N ILE A 64 -0.14 -2.15 6.54
CA ILE A 64 1.08 -2.51 5.87
C ILE A 64 0.83 -2.78 4.37
N MET A 65 1.70 -2.28 3.50
CA MET A 65 1.68 -2.59 2.07
C MET A 65 2.85 -3.51 1.77
N MET A 66 2.58 -4.77 1.42
CA MET A 66 3.58 -5.77 1.11
C MET A 66 3.64 -6.02 -0.40
N LEU A 67 4.83 -5.89 -0.99
CA LEU A 67 5.13 -6.36 -2.34
C LEU A 67 5.90 -7.66 -2.21
N HIS A 68 5.29 -8.74 -2.67
CA HIS A 68 5.83 -10.08 -2.66
C HIS A 68 6.28 -10.46 -4.07
N THR A 69 7.57 -10.68 -4.24
CA THR A 69 8.12 -11.43 -5.36
C THR A 69 8.46 -12.85 -4.87
N PRO A 70 8.82 -13.80 -5.75
CA PRO A 70 9.23 -15.15 -5.30
C PRO A 70 10.43 -15.11 -4.35
N ASP A 71 11.20 -14.02 -4.40
CA ASP A 71 12.49 -13.89 -3.75
C ASP A 71 12.56 -12.80 -2.68
N ILE A 72 11.56 -11.92 -2.53
CA ILE A 72 11.52 -10.85 -1.50
C ILE A 72 10.07 -10.50 -1.11
N SER A 73 9.81 -10.27 0.17
CA SER A 73 8.64 -9.52 0.63
C SER A 73 9.08 -8.16 1.15
N VAL A 74 8.55 -7.06 0.61
CA VAL A 74 8.86 -5.70 1.08
C VAL A 74 7.61 -5.06 1.65
N TYR A 75 7.60 -4.67 2.92
CA TYR A 75 6.39 -4.15 3.55
C TYR A 75 6.56 -2.88 4.38
N TRP A 76 5.56 -1.98 4.44
CA TRP A 76 5.62 -0.75 5.27
C TRP A 76 5.04 -0.97 6.69
N GLU A 77 5.77 -0.66 7.75
CA GLU A 77 5.37 -0.75 9.16
C GLU A 77 5.93 0.46 9.91
N ASP A 78 5.13 1.27 10.60
CA ASP A 78 5.59 2.39 11.46
C ASP A 78 6.62 3.35 10.82
N GLY A 79 6.45 3.66 9.53
CA GLY A 79 7.37 4.54 8.79
C GLY A 79 8.59 3.82 8.21
N LEU A 80 8.64 2.50 8.35
CA LEU A 80 9.76 1.64 8.02
C LEU A 80 9.36 0.62 6.93
N PHE A 81 10.19 0.40 5.91
CA PHE A 81 10.01 -0.74 5.00
C PHE A 81 10.81 -1.95 5.50
N VAL A 82 10.28 -3.17 5.43
CA VAL A 82 10.96 -4.38 5.93
C VAL A 82 11.07 -5.42 4.81
N LEU A 83 12.25 -6.04 4.67
CA LEU A 83 12.44 -7.22 3.81
C LEU A 83 12.20 -8.49 4.64
N ASP A 84 11.31 -9.37 4.21
CA ASP A 84 11.19 -10.71 4.78
C ASP A 84 11.33 -11.80 3.71
N ASN A 85 12.17 -12.78 4.01
CA ASN A 85 12.39 -14.01 3.26
C ASN A 85 12.71 -15.20 4.20
N ASN A 86 12.22 -15.19 5.44
CA ASN A 86 12.70 -16.03 6.56
C ASN A 86 13.99 -15.50 7.24
N ALA A 87 14.23 -14.18 7.23
CA ALA A 87 15.37 -13.55 7.90
C ALA A 87 14.87 -12.55 8.96
N PRO A 88 15.64 -12.28 10.05
CA PRO A 88 15.23 -11.29 11.04
C PRO A 88 14.95 -9.94 10.39
N PRO A 89 14.01 -9.14 10.93
CA PRO A 89 13.57 -7.88 10.34
C PRO A 89 14.78 -7.01 9.97
N LEU A 90 14.93 -6.72 8.68
CA LEU A 90 16.01 -5.89 8.17
C LEU A 90 15.74 -4.42 8.47
N ASP A 91 16.75 -3.68 8.94
CA ASP A 91 16.69 -2.23 9.08
C ASP A 91 16.47 -1.58 7.69
N VAL A 92 15.46 -0.73 7.62
CA VAL A 92 14.97 0.00 6.43
C VAL A 92 16.04 0.80 5.74
N ARG A 93 17.03 1.28 6.50
CA ARG A 93 18.15 2.05 5.95
C ARG A 93 18.98 1.21 4.99
N LEU A 94 18.93 -0.12 5.13
CA LEU A 94 19.63 -1.08 4.26
C LEU A 94 18.80 -1.47 3.02
N LEU A 95 17.49 -1.24 3.03
CA LEU A 95 16.60 -1.60 1.91
C LEU A 95 16.74 -0.71 0.69
N ARG A 96 16.93 0.59 0.90
CA ARG A 96 17.13 1.56 -0.19
C ARG A 96 18.30 1.13 -1.09
N ASP A 97 19.31 0.53 -0.48
CA ASP A 97 20.55 0.14 -1.13
C ASP A 97 20.57 -1.37 -1.50
N ASP A 98 19.51 -2.13 -1.18
CA ASP A 98 19.40 -3.53 -1.61
C ASP A 98 19.05 -3.59 -3.11
N PRO A 99 19.90 -4.20 -3.95
CA PRO A 99 19.68 -4.23 -5.40
C PRO A 99 18.41 -5.00 -5.80
N ARG A 100 17.85 -5.84 -4.91
CA ARG A 100 16.60 -6.57 -5.15
C ARG A 100 15.37 -5.69 -4.93
N ALA A 101 15.46 -4.74 -4.00
CA ALA A 101 14.37 -3.80 -3.68
C ALA A 101 14.43 -2.51 -4.51
N ALA A 102 15.62 -2.11 -4.96
CA ALA A 102 15.85 -0.87 -5.71
C ALA A 102 14.91 -0.67 -6.93
N PRO A 103 14.58 -1.70 -7.75
CA PRO A 103 13.66 -1.52 -8.88
C PRO A 103 12.23 -1.17 -8.45
N TRP A 104 11.81 -1.65 -7.29
CA TRP A 104 10.44 -1.53 -6.78
C TRP A 104 10.23 -0.30 -5.89
N TRP A 105 11.32 0.27 -5.39
CA TRP A 105 11.29 1.38 -4.43
C TRP A 105 10.46 2.60 -4.87
N PRO A 106 10.56 3.08 -6.12
CA PRO A 106 9.75 4.22 -6.56
C PRO A 106 8.25 3.92 -6.56
N ILE A 107 7.86 2.71 -6.97
CA ILE A 107 6.47 2.26 -7.02
C ILE A 107 5.90 2.17 -5.60
N LEU A 108 6.65 1.55 -4.69
CA LEU A 108 6.26 1.41 -3.29
C LEU A 108 6.09 2.77 -2.61
N ARG A 109 7.06 3.68 -2.74
CA ARG A 109 6.94 5.02 -2.17
C ARG A 109 5.72 5.76 -2.71
N ARG A 110 5.53 5.77 -4.03
CA ARG A 110 4.35 6.40 -4.64
C ARG A 110 3.06 5.83 -4.05
N ALA A 111 2.93 4.51 -4.01
CA ALA A 111 1.72 3.87 -3.54
C ALA A 111 1.47 4.11 -2.04
N CYS A 112 2.50 4.03 -1.20
CA CYS A 112 2.40 4.38 0.23
C CYS A 112 1.91 5.81 0.42
N TRP A 113 2.48 6.78 -0.28
CA TRP A 113 2.05 8.17 -0.19
C TRP A 113 0.62 8.37 -0.71
N LEU A 114 0.28 7.75 -1.85
CA LEU A 114 -1.08 7.76 -2.39
C LEU A 114 -2.09 7.02 -1.52
N CYS A 115 -1.64 6.22 -0.55
CA CYS A 115 -2.45 5.62 0.52
C CYS A 115 -2.40 6.44 1.83
N ASN A 116 -1.92 7.68 1.82
CA ASN A 116 -1.78 8.55 3.00
C ASN A 116 -0.87 7.99 4.10
N LEU A 117 0.08 7.11 3.76
CA LEU A 117 1.09 6.67 4.70
C LEU A 117 2.13 7.80 4.90
N PRO A 118 2.62 8.01 6.14
CA PRO A 118 3.52 9.10 6.47
C PRO A 118 4.94 8.80 5.99
N ILE A 119 5.15 8.83 4.67
CA ILE A 119 6.46 8.71 4.06
C ILE A 119 7.01 10.09 3.70
N GLU A 120 8.32 10.23 3.78
CA GLU A 120 9.00 11.42 3.27
C GLU A 120 8.91 11.45 1.73
N ALA A 121 8.46 12.57 1.18
CA ALA A 121 8.39 12.81 -0.27
C ALA A 121 8.63 14.29 -0.55
N THR A 122 9.41 14.57 -1.59
CA THR A 122 9.67 15.95 -2.04
C THR A 122 8.44 16.55 -2.71
N ALA A 123 8.35 17.88 -2.77
CA ALA A 123 7.26 18.57 -3.47
C ALA A 123 7.12 18.11 -4.93
N HIS A 124 8.26 17.93 -5.62
CA HIS A 124 8.27 17.45 -7.01
C HIS A 124 7.74 16.01 -7.15
N GLU A 125 8.10 15.11 -6.22
CA GLU A 125 7.55 13.75 -6.20
C GLU A 125 6.03 13.78 -6.02
N LYS A 126 5.54 14.57 -5.06
CA LYS A 126 4.10 14.69 -4.78
C LYS A 126 3.34 15.22 -5.98
N GLU A 127 3.83 16.29 -6.62
CA GLU A 127 3.26 16.82 -7.86
C GLU A 127 3.21 15.76 -8.97
N ALA A 128 4.31 15.05 -9.19
CA ALA A 128 4.38 13.98 -10.18
C ALA A 128 3.43 12.82 -9.86
N TRP A 129 3.26 12.45 -8.59
CA TRP A 129 2.39 11.34 -8.18
C TRP A 129 0.92 11.68 -8.24
N MET A 130 0.55 12.94 -8.02
CA MET A 130 -0.83 13.42 -8.20
C MET A 130 -1.19 13.67 -9.66
N HIS A 131 -0.22 13.64 -10.58
CA HIS A 131 -0.51 13.86 -11.99
C HIS A 131 -1.52 12.84 -12.53
N GLY A 132 -2.65 13.33 -13.04
CA GLY A 132 -3.75 12.50 -13.54
C GLY A 132 -4.82 12.14 -12.51
N LEU A 133 -4.69 12.61 -11.26
CA LEU A 133 -5.78 12.62 -10.28
C LEU A 133 -6.66 13.85 -10.47
N SER A 134 -7.96 13.67 -10.25
CA SER A 134 -8.90 14.79 -10.18
C SER A 134 -8.74 15.55 -8.86
N ARG A 135 -9.25 16.78 -8.83
CA ARG A 135 -9.26 17.58 -7.61
C ARG A 135 -10.07 16.89 -6.50
N GLU A 136 -11.18 16.27 -6.87
CA GLU A 136 -12.04 15.51 -5.96
C GLU A 136 -11.32 14.28 -5.40
N GLU A 137 -10.50 13.58 -6.20
CA GLU A 137 -9.67 12.47 -5.73
C GLU A 137 -8.62 12.97 -4.70
N ILE A 138 -7.94 14.07 -5.01
CA ILE A 138 -6.93 14.67 -4.12
C ILE A 138 -7.56 15.08 -2.77
N GLU A 139 -8.71 15.76 -2.81
CA GLU A 139 -9.45 16.20 -1.62
C GLU A 139 -10.00 15.00 -0.83
N ALA A 140 -10.60 14.01 -1.50
CA ALA A 140 -11.16 12.82 -0.86
C ALA A 140 -10.10 11.92 -0.19
N TRP A 141 -8.86 11.97 -0.69
CA TRP A 141 -7.76 11.14 -0.18
C TRP A 141 -6.85 11.86 0.84
N ASP A 142 -7.17 13.12 1.18
CA ASP A 142 -6.40 14.01 2.05
C ASP A 142 -4.92 14.16 1.63
N LEU A 143 -4.65 14.20 0.31
CA LEU A 143 -3.30 14.33 -0.21
C LEU A 143 -2.79 15.77 -0.10
N LYS A 144 -1.61 15.95 0.51
CA LYS A 144 -1.01 17.27 0.79
C LYS A 144 0.32 17.46 0.07
N ILE A 145 0.44 18.58 -0.67
CA ILE A 145 1.70 19.06 -1.28
C ILE A 145 2.73 19.38 -0.20
#